data_AF-A0A5N7D5N5-F1
#
_entry.id   AF-A0A5N7D5N5-F1
#
_cell.length_a   1.000
_cell.length_b   1.000
_cell.length_c   1.000
_cell.angle_alpha   90.00
_cell.angle_beta   90.00
_cell.angle_gamma   90.00
#
_symmetry.space_group_name_H-M   'P 1'
#
loop_
_entity.id
_entity.type
_entity.pdbx_description
1 polymer ?
#
loop_
_entity_poly.entity_id
_entity_poly.type
_entity_poly.pdbx_seq_one_letter_code
_entity_poly.pdbx_strand_id
1 'polypeptide(L)'
;MSLSKVASVLLASVSLVAGHGYVSSIEVDGTTYGGYLVDTYYYESDPPELIAWSTNATDDGYVAPTAYDSSDIICHRGSAPAALSAPVAPGGTVKMTWNTWPDDHHGPVITYLAKCSGSCSDVDKTSLEFFKVDAGGLIDDTDIPGTWASDQLIDDSYSRSITIPTDIEAGYYVLRHEIIALHGAEDLDGAQNYPQCINLQVTGSGTAAPSGTLGTALYKDTDPGIYVDIWQSLSSYTIPGPSLYTAGSTATATAAAAATTTTSTTAAAITTPPTEVTVETSAAVEPSILSQTTQIASSMTTTTTVADNVASTASSASSTTPGVLSGSCSDEGAWYCNGGTAFQRCVNGEWDASQNVAAGTACTAGISDTLTISAAKVRRDTRFLRHRRAHGHRQ
;
A
#
# COMPACT_ATOMS: atom_id res chain seq x y z
N MET A 1 -68.05 -20.48 -0.95
CA MET A 1 -67.21 -19.45 -1.60
C MET A 1 -65.96 -19.27 -0.76
N SER A 2 -64.86 -19.91 -1.14
CA SER A 2 -63.57 -19.82 -0.45
C SER A 2 -62.67 -18.90 -1.25
N LEU A 3 -62.22 -17.79 -0.64
CA LEU A 3 -61.27 -16.86 -1.23
C LEU A 3 -59.99 -16.92 -0.39
N SER A 4 -59.07 -17.78 -0.81
CA SER A 4 -57.68 -17.82 -0.34
C SER A 4 -56.99 -16.51 -0.74
N LYS A 5 -56.53 -15.74 0.25
CA LYS A 5 -55.61 -14.61 0.02
C LYS A 5 -54.18 -15.15 0.01
N VAL A 6 -53.59 -15.21 -1.17
CA VAL A 6 -52.16 -15.43 -1.36
C VAL A 6 -51.43 -14.14 -0.98
N ALA A 7 -50.62 -14.19 0.06
CA ALA A 7 -49.70 -13.12 0.42
C ALA A 7 -48.39 -13.34 -0.36
N SER A 8 -48.18 -12.56 -1.43
CA SER A 8 -46.91 -12.51 -2.13
C SER A 8 -45.91 -11.72 -1.29
N VAL A 9 -44.96 -12.41 -0.69
CA VAL A 9 -43.76 -11.80 -0.09
C VAL A 9 -42.76 -11.58 -1.21
N LEU A 10 -42.56 -10.33 -1.61
CA LEU A 10 -41.43 -9.93 -2.44
C LEU A 10 -40.17 -9.96 -1.55
N LEU A 11 -39.32 -10.98 -1.69
CA LEU A 11 -37.94 -10.91 -1.24
C LEU A 11 -37.18 -10.01 -2.23
N ALA A 12 -36.91 -8.77 -1.84
CA ALA A 12 -35.88 -7.98 -2.49
C ALA A 12 -34.52 -8.49 -1.98
N SER A 13 -33.93 -9.43 -2.71
CA SER A 13 -32.51 -9.77 -2.56
C SER A 13 -31.69 -8.57 -3.01
N VAL A 14 -31.14 -7.83 -2.06
CA VAL A 14 -30.05 -6.88 -2.33
C VAL A 14 -28.83 -7.76 -2.59
N SER A 15 -28.49 -7.96 -3.86
CA SER A 15 -27.19 -8.49 -4.24
C SER A 15 -26.15 -7.45 -3.85
N LEU A 16 -25.53 -7.59 -2.67
CA LEU A 16 -24.26 -6.93 -2.42
C LEU A 16 -23.23 -7.63 -3.32
N VAL A 17 -23.02 -7.12 -4.52
CA VAL A 17 -21.84 -7.48 -5.31
C VAL A 17 -20.68 -6.71 -4.70
N ALA A 18 -20.11 -7.27 -3.63
CA ALA A 18 -18.78 -6.91 -3.18
C ALA A 18 -17.81 -7.70 -4.07
N GLY A 19 -17.43 -7.10 -5.20
CA GLY A 19 -16.60 -7.77 -6.20
C GLY A 19 -15.10 -7.56 -5.98
N HIS A 20 -14.70 -6.40 -5.47
CA HIS A 20 -13.29 -6.02 -5.35
C HIS A 20 -12.57 -6.80 -4.25
N GLY A 21 -11.30 -7.13 -4.49
CA GLY A 21 -10.51 -7.97 -3.61
C GLY A 21 -9.37 -7.25 -2.92
N TYR A 22 -8.72 -7.99 -2.02
CA TYR A 22 -7.44 -7.66 -1.40
C TYR A 22 -6.58 -8.92 -1.31
N VAL A 23 -5.28 -8.77 -1.09
CA VAL A 23 -4.38 -9.93 -0.91
C VAL A 23 -4.63 -10.55 0.47
N SER A 24 -5.11 -11.79 0.49
CA SER A 24 -5.49 -12.50 1.72
C SER A 24 -4.40 -13.48 2.19
N SER A 25 -3.57 -13.98 1.28
CA SER A 25 -2.48 -14.90 1.60
C SER A 25 -1.24 -14.65 0.75
N ILE A 26 -0.08 -14.79 1.37
CA ILE A 26 1.23 -14.57 0.74
C ILE A 26 2.09 -15.79 1.03
N GLU A 27 2.70 -16.40 0.02
CA GLU A 27 3.68 -17.47 0.21
C GLU A 27 5.06 -16.99 -0.22
N VAL A 28 6.05 -17.05 0.68
CA VAL A 28 7.44 -16.67 0.39
C VAL A 28 8.32 -17.90 0.59
N ASP A 29 8.95 -18.37 -0.50
CA ASP A 29 9.78 -19.58 -0.52
C ASP A 29 9.13 -20.79 0.19
N GLY A 30 7.82 -21.01 -0.07
CA GLY A 30 7.03 -22.10 0.51
C GLY A 30 6.50 -21.84 1.93
N THR A 31 6.81 -20.69 2.55
CA THR A 31 6.27 -20.30 3.85
C THR A 31 5.06 -19.40 3.68
N THR A 32 3.92 -19.79 4.23
CA THR A 32 2.67 -19.00 4.16
C THR A 32 2.60 -17.94 5.27
N TYR A 33 2.25 -16.72 4.85
CA TYR A 33 1.96 -15.55 5.68
C TYR A 33 0.53 -15.07 5.38
N GLY A 34 -0.10 -14.44 6.36
CA GLY A 34 -1.38 -13.75 6.16
C GLY A 34 -1.19 -12.43 5.41
N GLY A 35 -2.12 -12.10 4.53
CA GLY A 35 -2.31 -10.74 4.03
C GLY A 35 -2.98 -9.84 5.08
N TYR A 36 -3.12 -8.55 4.80
CA TYR A 36 -3.89 -7.65 5.65
C TYR A 36 -5.37 -7.74 5.28
N LEU A 37 -6.13 -8.52 6.06
CA LEU A 37 -7.57 -8.70 5.85
C LEU A 37 -8.30 -7.41 6.28
N VAL A 38 -8.50 -6.49 5.35
CA VAL A 38 -9.01 -5.13 5.65
C VAL A 38 -10.44 -5.14 6.22
N ASP A 39 -11.24 -6.15 5.88
CA ASP A 39 -12.58 -6.38 6.41
C ASP A 39 -12.60 -6.89 7.87
N THR A 40 -11.43 -7.27 8.40
CA THR A 40 -11.27 -7.91 9.71
C THR A 40 -10.35 -7.07 10.59
N TYR A 41 -9.06 -6.97 10.20
CA TYR A 41 -8.00 -6.38 11.02
C TYR A 41 -8.12 -4.86 11.19
N TYR A 42 -8.81 -4.16 10.29
CA TYR A 42 -9.09 -2.73 10.48
C TYR A 42 -10.00 -2.47 11.68
N TYR A 43 -10.88 -3.42 12.01
CA TYR A 43 -11.86 -3.29 13.11
C TYR A 43 -11.39 -3.92 14.42
N GLU A 44 -10.23 -4.58 14.42
CA GLU A 44 -9.62 -5.16 15.61
C GLU A 44 -8.81 -4.11 16.38
N SER A 45 -8.85 -4.18 17.72
CA SER A 45 -8.06 -3.28 18.56
C SER A 45 -6.58 -3.65 18.62
N ASP A 46 -6.25 -4.91 18.33
CA ASP A 46 -4.90 -5.49 18.40
C ASP A 46 -4.75 -6.52 17.26
N PRO A 47 -4.68 -6.05 16.00
CA PRO A 47 -4.53 -6.95 14.85
C PRO A 47 -3.16 -7.63 14.88
N PRO A 48 -3.02 -8.81 14.25
CA PRO A 48 -1.75 -9.52 14.22
C PRO A 48 -0.64 -8.68 13.55
N GLU A 49 0.59 -8.86 14.02
CA GLU A 49 1.78 -8.38 13.30
C GLU A 49 1.96 -9.20 12.02
N LEU A 50 2.03 -8.52 10.88
CA LEU A 50 2.08 -9.13 9.55
C LEU A 50 3.27 -8.59 8.76
N ILE A 51 3.57 -9.27 7.65
CA ILE A 51 4.45 -8.73 6.60
C ILE A 51 3.69 -7.81 5.63
N ALA A 52 2.35 -7.88 5.63
CA ALA A 52 1.48 -7.07 4.78
C ALA A 52 1.15 -5.73 5.42
N TRP A 53 1.22 -4.67 4.63
CA TRP A 53 0.94 -3.31 5.07
C TRP A 53 -0.54 -3.16 5.41
N SER A 54 -0.84 -2.37 6.44
CA SER A 54 -2.22 -2.02 6.77
C SER A 54 -2.75 -0.98 5.78
N THR A 55 -4.06 -0.83 5.71
CA THR A 55 -4.79 0.12 4.85
C THR A 55 -6.15 0.42 5.48
N ASN A 56 -6.75 1.55 5.13
CA ASN A 56 -8.11 1.91 5.55
C ASN A 56 -9.14 1.80 4.42
N ALA A 57 -8.80 1.12 3.33
CA ALA A 57 -9.70 0.85 2.21
C ALA A 57 -10.72 -0.26 2.51
N THR A 58 -11.56 -0.03 3.53
CA THR A 58 -12.56 -0.99 4.01
C THR A 58 -13.77 -1.15 3.10
N ASP A 59 -13.85 -0.34 2.05
CA ASP A 59 -14.82 -0.44 0.97
C ASP A 59 -14.37 -1.39 -0.15
N ASP A 60 -13.25 -2.10 0.07
CA ASP A 60 -12.50 -2.88 -0.94
C ASP A 60 -12.19 -2.04 -2.20
N GLY A 61 -12.20 -0.71 -2.07
CA GLY A 61 -12.11 0.20 -3.21
C GLY A 61 -10.66 0.46 -3.64
N TYR A 62 -10.51 1.21 -4.71
CA TYR A 62 -9.23 1.48 -5.39
C TYR A 62 -8.60 2.83 -5.01
N VAL A 63 -7.48 3.14 -5.66
CA VAL A 63 -6.92 4.49 -5.82
C VAL A 63 -7.16 4.93 -7.27
N ALA A 64 -7.81 6.10 -7.45
CA ALA A 64 -8.12 6.64 -8.78
C ALA A 64 -6.93 7.44 -9.37
N PRO A 65 -6.87 7.65 -10.69
CA PRO A 65 -5.86 8.49 -11.34
C PRO A 65 -5.70 9.90 -10.77
N THR A 66 -6.78 10.51 -10.31
CA THR A 66 -6.78 11.81 -9.61
C THR A 66 -5.99 11.82 -8.30
N ALA A 67 -5.61 10.65 -7.77
CA ALA A 67 -4.80 10.48 -6.57
C ALA A 67 -3.40 9.91 -6.87
N TYR A 68 -2.97 9.83 -8.13
CA TYR A 68 -1.63 9.31 -8.49
C TYR A 68 -0.47 10.16 -7.98
N ASP A 69 -0.66 11.45 -7.73
CA ASP A 69 0.36 12.31 -7.11
C ASP A 69 0.32 12.28 -5.57
N SER A 70 -0.61 11.52 -4.98
CA SER A 70 -0.81 11.40 -3.53
C SER A 70 -0.12 10.16 -2.95
N SER A 71 0.10 10.16 -1.64
CA SER A 71 0.73 9.02 -0.95
C SER A 71 -0.14 7.75 -0.91
N ASP A 72 -1.41 7.82 -1.35
CA ASP A 72 -2.31 6.67 -1.43
C ASP A 72 -1.92 5.69 -2.54
N ILE A 73 -1.37 6.16 -3.67
CA ILE A 73 -0.97 5.25 -4.78
C ILE A 73 0.22 4.35 -4.43
N ILE A 74 0.96 4.70 -3.37
CA ILE A 74 2.19 4.02 -2.98
C ILE A 74 1.89 2.60 -2.50
N CYS A 75 1.08 2.48 -1.46
CA CYS A 75 0.74 1.20 -0.81
C CYS A 75 -0.73 1.14 -0.40
N HIS A 76 -1.61 1.81 -1.15
CA HIS A 76 -3.04 2.01 -0.87
C HIS A 76 -3.35 3.15 0.12
N ARG A 77 -4.63 3.54 0.12
CA ARG A 77 -5.24 4.54 1.01
C ARG A 77 -4.92 4.28 2.48
N GLY A 78 -4.45 5.33 3.16
CA GLY A 78 -4.20 5.31 4.60
C GLY A 78 -3.19 4.25 5.07
N SER A 79 -2.36 3.75 4.16
CA SER A 79 -1.47 2.63 4.46
C SER A 79 -0.31 2.98 5.40
N ALA A 80 0.07 2.02 6.23
CA ALA A 80 1.22 2.08 7.11
C ALA A 80 2.11 0.83 6.95
N PRO A 81 3.44 0.96 7.17
CA PRO A 81 4.35 -0.16 7.03
C PRO A 81 4.03 -1.34 7.93
N ALA A 82 4.28 -2.55 7.41
CA ALA A 82 4.16 -3.79 8.15
C ALA A 82 5.21 -3.92 9.27
N ALA A 83 4.85 -4.57 10.37
CA ALA A 83 5.75 -4.80 11.50
C ALA A 83 6.84 -5.85 11.20
N LEU A 84 6.52 -6.86 10.39
CA LEU A 84 7.42 -7.99 10.11
C LEU A 84 8.00 -7.88 8.69
N SER A 85 9.00 -8.71 8.39
CA SER A 85 9.54 -8.93 7.03
C SER A 85 9.72 -10.42 6.79
N ALA A 86 9.38 -10.91 5.60
CA ALA A 86 9.61 -12.31 5.22
C ALA A 86 10.99 -12.49 4.56
N PRO A 87 11.84 -13.42 5.01
CA PRO A 87 13.09 -13.72 4.32
C PRO A 87 12.82 -14.38 2.97
N VAL A 88 13.57 -13.96 1.95
CA VAL A 88 13.49 -14.54 0.59
C VAL A 88 14.88 -14.63 -0.01
N ALA A 89 15.17 -15.74 -0.70
CA ALA A 89 16.42 -15.90 -1.42
C ALA A 89 16.38 -15.15 -2.77
N PRO A 90 17.52 -14.70 -3.33
CA PRO A 90 17.58 -14.30 -4.72
C PRO A 90 17.14 -15.45 -5.64
N GLY A 91 16.24 -15.19 -6.59
CA GLY A 91 15.58 -16.22 -7.39
C GLY A 91 14.45 -16.97 -6.64
N GLY A 92 14.23 -16.65 -5.36
CA GLY A 92 13.10 -17.12 -4.58
C GLY A 92 11.78 -16.59 -5.12
N THR A 93 10.68 -17.21 -4.68
CA THR A 93 9.33 -16.92 -5.18
C THR A 93 8.48 -16.29 -4.09
N VAL A 94 7.73 -15.25 -4.47
CA VAL A 94 6.65 -14.66 -3.68
C VAL A 94 5.34 -14.88 -4.42
N LYS A 95 4.43 -15.65 -3.86
CA LYS A 95 3.08 -15.87 -4.41
C LYS A 95 2.08 -14.99 -3.67
N MET A 96 1.45 -14.08 -4.38
CA MET A 96 0.40 -13.19 -3.87
C MET A 96 -0.97 -13.80 -4.23
N THR A 97 -1.83 -14.03 -3.25
CA THR A 97 -3.18 -14.61 -3.46
C THR A 97 -4.25 -13.64 -2.98
N TRP A 98 -5.11 -13.23 -3.91
CA TRP A 98 -6.28 -12.39 -3.65
C TRP A 98 -7.43 -13.23 -3.10
N ASN A 99 -8.30 -12.63 -2.30
CA ASN A 99 -9.51 -13.31 -1.82
C ASN A 99 -10.53 -13.56 -2.95
N THR A 100 -10.64 -12.61 -3.87
CA THR A 100 -11.55 -12.62 -5.02
C THR A 100 -11.06 -11.62 -6.07
N TRP A 101 -11.55 -11.76 -7.30
CA TRP A 101 -11.44 -10.73 -8.33
C TRP A 101 -12.64 -10.82 -9.28
N PRO A 102 -13.30 -9.71 -9.66
CA PRO A 102 -14.42 -9.76 -10.59
C PRO A 102 -13.94 -10.10 -12.01
N ASP A 103 -14.69 -10.94 -12.71
CA ASP A 103 -14.38 -11.32 -14.10
C ASP A 103 -14.45 -10.14 -15.08
N ASP A 104 -15.18 -9.07 -14.77
CA ASP A 104 -15.26 -7.86 -15.60
C ASP A 104 -14.15 -6.84 -15.32
N HIS A 105 -13.33 -7.04 -14.28
CA HIS A 105 -12.24 -6.14 -13.91
C HIS A 105 -10.93 -6.50 -14.62
N HIS A 106 -11.00 -6.50 -15.95
CA HIS A 106 -9.88 -6.78 -16.82
C HIS A 106 -8.76 -5.74 -16.69
N GLY A 107 -7.51 -6.19 -16.68
CA GLY A 107 -6.37 -5.29 -16.77
C GLY A 107 -5.03 -5.91 -16.38
N PRO A 108 -3.95 -5.10 -16.34
CA PRO A 108 -2.63 -5.59 -16.01
C PRO A 108 -2.48 -5.96 -14.55
N VAL A 109 -1.50 -6.84 -14.29
CA VAL A 109 -1.00 -7.16 -12.95
C VAL A 109 0.48 -6.86 -12.93
N ILE A 110 0.93 -6.02 -12.00
CA ILE A 110 2.27 -5.43 -11.98
C ILE A 110 2.87 -5.55 -10.58
N THR A 111 4.14 -5.90 -10.50
CA THR A 111 4.86 -6.00 -9.22
C THR A 111 6.17 -5.22 -9.27
N TYR A 112 6.43 -4.50 -8.19
CA TYR A 112 7.62 -3.66 -7.98
C TYR A 112 8.34 -4.03 -6.70
N LEU A 113 9.63 -3.71 -6.64
CA LEU A 113 10.41 -3.68 -5.42
C LEU A 113 10.95 -2.26 -5.17
N ALA A 114 11.01 -1.85 -3.90
CA ALA A 114 11.71 -0.64 -3.46
C ALA A 114 12.59 -0.99 -2.26
N LYS A 115 13.88 -0.61 -2.30
CA LYS A 115 14.81 -0.89 -1.20
C LYS A 115 14.53 0.05 -0.02
N CYS A 116 14.45 -0.49 1.19
CA CYS A 116 14.42 0.28 2.42
C CYS A 116 15.86 0.64 2.84
N SER A 117 16.06 1.83 3.42
CA SER A 117 17.37 2.25 3.95
C SER A 117 17.78 1.53 5.25
N GLY A 118 16.88 0.73 5.80
CA GLY A 118 17.00 -0.06 7.02
C GLY A 118 15.82 -1.03 7.11
N SER A 119 15.27 -1.24 8.30
CA SER A 119 14.01 -1.99 8.43
C SER A 119 12.88 -1.32 7.64
N CYS A 120 12.05 -2.11 6.97
CA CYS A 120 10.86 -1.59 6.31
C CYS A 120 9.73 -1.26 7.29
N SER A 121 9.81 -1.64 8.58
CA SER A 121 8.79 -1.29 9.59
C SER A 121 8.67 0.20 9.88
N ASP A 122 9.76 0.95 9.64
CA ASP A 122 9.86 2.38 9.97
C ASP A 122 10.08 3.25 8.73
N VAL A 123 9.87 2.67 7.54
CA VAL A 123 10.16 3.37 6.28
C VAL A 123 9.14 4.48 6.03
N ASP A 124 9.63 5.66 5.66
CA ASP A 124 8.78 6.68 5.05
C ASP A 124 8.41 6.22 3.64
N LYS A 125 7.16 5.81 3.46
CA LYS A 125 6.65 5.30 2.18
C LYS A 125 6.84 6.29 1.02
N THR A 126 6.87 7.59 1.29
CA THR A 126 7.05 8.63 0.26
C THR A 126 8.46 8.70 -0.30
N SER A 127 9.42 8.09 0.39
CA SER A 127 10.82 7.98 -0.05
C SER A 127 11.11 6.71 -0.87
N LEU A 128 10.14 5.79 -0.99
CA LEU A 128 10.32 4.53 -1.70
C LEU A 128 10.43 4.77 -3.21
N GLU A 129 11.55 4.30 -3.78
CA GLU A 129 11.80 4.31 -5.22
C GLU A 129 11.63 2.89 -5.79
N PHE A 130 10.56 2.68 -6.55
CA PHE A 130 10.12 1.40 -7.07
C PHE A 130 10.73 1.08 -8.44
N PHE A 131 11.30 -0.10 -8.58
CA PHE A 131 11.67 -0.69 -9.88
C PHE A 131 10.75 -1.89 -10.17
N LYS A 132 10.27 -1.98 -11.40
CA LYS A 132 9.33 -3.04 -11.83
C LYS A 132 10.06 -4.36 -11.99
N VAL A 133 9.56 -5.44 -11.38
CA VAL A 133 10.21 -6.78 -11.42
C VAL A 133 9.36 -7.84 -12.10
N ASP A 134 8.06 -7.60 -12.23
CA ASP A 134 7.14 -8.48 -12.93
C ASP A 134 5.96 -7.66 -13.48
N ALA A 135 5.45 -8.04 -14.65
CA ALA A 135 4.29 -7.41 -15.26
C ALA A 135 3.62 -8.33 -16.29
N GLY A 136 2.29 -8.37 -16.28
CA GLY A 136 1.45 -8.87 -17.36
C GLY A 136 0.40 -7.83 -17.75
N GLY A 137 0.03 -7.79 -19.03
CA GLY A 137 -1.00 -6.89 -19.58
C GLY A 137 -2.04 -7.66 -20.38
N LEU A 138 -2.42 -7.14 -21.55
CA LEU A 138 -3.22 -7.84 -22.55
C LEU A 138 -2.46 -9.04 -23.13
N ILE A 139 -3.08 -10.22 -23.13
CA ILE A 139 -2.51 -11.49 -23.58
C ILE A 139 -3.06 -11.88 -24.95
N ASP A 140 -4.38 -11.75 -25.13
CA ASP A 140 -5.08 -12.06 -26.37
C ASP A 140 -6.21 -11.04 -26.58
N ASP A 141 -6.33 -10.49 -27.78
CA ASP A 141 -7.35 -9.50 -28.18
C ASP A 141 -8.33 -10.09 -29.22
N THR A 142 -8.31 -11.40 -29.42
CA THR A 142 -9.15 -12.07 -30.43
C THR A 142 -10.65 -11.90 -30.15
N ASP A 143 -11.03 -12.02 -28.88
CA ASP A 143 -12.40 -11.81 -28.39
C ASP A 143 -12.40 -10.63 -27.40
N ILE A 144 -13.06 -9.53 -27.74
CA ILE A 144 -13.11 -8.29 -26.93
C ILE A 144 -13.92 -8.52 -25.64
N PRO A 145 -13.45 -8.06 -24.46
CA PRO A 145 -12.36 -7.10 -24.20
C PRO A 145 -10.94 -7.67 -24.15
N GLY A 146 -10.75 -8.92 -24.56
CA GLY A 146 -9.48 -9.64 -24.52
C GLY A 146 -9.32 -10.49 -23.27
N THR A 147 -8.25 -11.27 -23.25
CA THR A 147 -7.74 -11.96 -22.06
C THR A 147 -6.56 -11.20 -21.50
N TRP A 148 -6.59 -10.94 -20.20
CA TRP A 148 -5.66 -10.08 -19.47
C TRP A 148 -4.95 -10.83 -18.35
N ALA A 149 -3.91 -10.21 -17.80
CA ALA A 149 -3.19 -10.75 -16.66
C ALA A 149 -4.09 -10.95 -15.43
N SER A 150 -5.14 -10.14 -15.25
CA SER A 150 -6.19 -10.36 -14.25
C SER A 150 -6.95 -11.68 -14.45
N ASP A 151 -7.19 -12.06 -15.70
CA ASP A 151 -7.95 -13.27 -16.03
C ASP A 151 -7.09 -14.52 -15.79
N GLN A 152 -5.79 -14.45 -16.12
CA GLN A 152 -4.82 -15.47 -15.70
C GLN A 152 -4.72 -15.58 -14.18
N LEU A 153 -4.81 -14.47 -13.46
CA LEU A 153 -4.83 -14.47 -12.00
C LEU A 153 -6.06 -15.21 -11.47
N ILE A 154 -7.25 -14.96 -12.04
CA ILE A 154 -8.48 -15.70 -11.69
C ILE A 154 -8.30 -17.21 -11.96
N ASP A 155 -7.81 -17.57 -13.14
CA ASP A 155 -7.58 -18.97 -13.55
C ASP A 155 -6.56 -19.69 -12.64
N ASP A 156 -5.54 -18.97 -12.16
CA ASP A 156 -4.56 -19.49 -11.18
C ASP A 156 -5.05 -19.33 -9.73
N SER A 157 -6.36 -19.53 -9.50
CA SER A 157 -6.98 -19.47 -8.17
C SER A 157 -6.71 -18.15 -7.44
N TYR A 158 -6.90 -17.03 -8.15
CA TYR A 158 -6.68 -15.66 -7.69
C TYR A 158 -5.24 -15.35 -7.29
N SER A 159 -4.27 -16.02 -7.89
CA SER A 159 -2.88 -15.91 -7.46
C SER A 159 -1.90 -15.53 -8.57
N ARG A 160 -0.78 -14.93 -8.15
CA ARG A 160 0.35 -14.61 -9.03
C ARG A 160 1.66 -14.88 -8.32
N SER A 161 2.52 -15.68 -8.94
CA SER A 161 3.88 -15.96 -8.46
C SER A 161 4.90 -15.02 -9.10
N ILE A 162 5.67 -14.32 -8.27
CA ILE A 162 6.72 -13.38 -8.64
C ILE A 162 8.07 -13.97 -8.25
N THR A 163 9.03 -13.95 -9.18
CA THR A 163 10.41 -14.34 -8.90
C THR A 163 11.24 -13.12 -8.49
N ILE A 164 11.87 -13.17 -7.33
CA ILE A 164 12.79 -12.12 -6.87
C ILE A 164 14.05 -12.14 -7.73
N PRO A 165 14.53 -11.00 -8.27
CA PRO A 165 15.72 -10.99 -9.11
C PRO A 165 16.94 -11.61 -8.40
N THR A 166 17.76 -12.34 -9.14
CA THR A 166 18.87 -13.12 -8.59
C THR A 166 20.09 -12.28 -8.21
N ASP A 167 20.18 -11.05 -8.68
CA ASP A 167 21.39 -10.23 -8.64
C ASP A 167 21.25 -8.94 -7.83
N ILE A 168 20.06 -8.62 -7.31
CA ILE A 168 19.84 -7.43 -6.47
C ILE A 168 20.57 -7.56 -5.14
N GLU A 169 20.99 -6.42 -4.61
CA GLU A 169 21.65 -6.34 -3.32
C GLU A 169 20.77 -6.91 -2.19
N ALA A 170 21.37 -7.64 -1.26
CA ALA A 170 20.68 -8.05 -0.04
C ALA A 170 20.19 -6.83 0.75
N GLY A 171 19.10 -7.01 1.51
CA GLY A 171 18.52 -5.96 2.34
C GLY A 171 17.01 -6.09 2.49
N TYR A 172 16.41 -5.08 3.10
CA TYR A 172 14.96 -5.02 3.25
C TYR A 172 14.34 -4.30 2.06
N TYR A 173 13.24 -4.84 1.56
CA TYR A 173 12.52 -4.31 0.40
C TYR A 173 11.02 -4.29 0.69
N VAL A 174 10.35 -3.25 0.22
CA VAL A 174 8.91 -3.27 0.03
C VAL A 174 8.62 -3.89 -1.33
N LEU A 175 7.84 -4.97 -1.35
CA LEU A 175 7.22 -5.47 -2.58
C LEU A 175 5.84 -4.85 -2.70
N ARG A 176 5.59 -4.15 -3.81
CA ARG A 176 4.31 -3.54 -4.17
C ARG A 176 3.71 -4.32 -5.32
N HIS A 177 2.64 -5.07 -5.06
CA HIS A 177 1.87 -5.85 -6.03
C HIS A 177 0.57 -5.13 -6.34
N GLU A 178 0.16 -5.05 -7.61
CA GLU A 178 -0.99 -4.24 -8.01
C GLU A 178 -1.73 -4.87 -9.18
N ILE A 179 -3.06 -4.83 -9.11
CA ILE A 179 -3.94 -4.99 -10.27
C ILE A 179 -4.48 -3.59 -10.63
N ILE A 180 -4.56 -3.29 -11.93
CA ILE A 180 -5.22 -2.07 -12.42
C ILE A 180 -6.45 -2.52 -13.21
N ALA A 181 -7.66 -2.27 -12.71
CA ALA A 181 -8.88 -2.58 -13.45
C ALA A 181 -9.17 -1.48 -14.47
N LEU A 182 -9.46 -1.87 -15.71
CA LEU A 182 -9.62 -0.98 -16.86
C LEU A 182 -11.05 -0.94 -17.41
N HIS A 183 -12.02 -1.54 -16.72
CA HIS A 183 -13.41 -1.66 -17.20
C HIS A 183 -14.14 -0.31 -17.42
N GLY A 184 -13.64 0.77 -16.81
CA GLY A 184 -14.12 2.14 -17.03
C GLY A 184 -13.04 3.09 -17.57
N ALA A 185 -11.90 2.56 -18.01
CA ALA A 185 -10.73 3.35 -18.41
C ALA A 185 -10.89 4.10 -19.75
N GLU A 186 -12.01 3.91 -20.45
CA GLU A 186 -12.38 4.71 -21.63
C GLU A 186 -12.68 6.17 -21.29
N ASP A 187 -12.92 6.46 -20.01
CA ASP A 187 -13.05 7.80 -19.44
C ASP A 187 -11.78 8.19 -18.67
N LEU A 188 -11.43 9.49 -18.72
CA LEU A 188 -10.36 10.02 -17.88
C LEU A 188 -10.73 9.83 -16.40
N ASP A 189 -9.77 9.41 -15.57
CA ASP A 189 -9.97 9.02 -14.15
C ASP A 189 -10.74 7.71 -13.95
N GLY A 190 -10.98 6.94 -15.01
CA GLY A 190 -11.77 5.71 -14.95
C GLY A 190 -11.02 4.43 -14.59
N ALA A 191 -9.68 4.41 -14.71
CA ALA A 191 -8.85 3.29 -14.26
C ALA A 191 -8.88 3.16 -12.73
N GLN A 192 -8.73 1.94 -12.21
CA GLN A 192 -8.84 1.66 -10.78
C GLN A 192 -7.64 0.84 -10.30
N ASN A 193 -6.80 1.43 -9.44
CA ASN A 193 -5.57 0.82 -8.96
C ASN A 193 -5.74 0.16 -7.58
N TYR A 194 -5.25 -1.07 -7.44
CA TYR A 194 -5.32 -1.85 -6.19
C TYR A 194 -3.92 -2.25 -5.71
N PRO A 195 -3.10 -1.29 -5.25
CA PRO A 195 -1.77 -1.59 -4.72
C PRO A 195 -1.84 -2.30 -3.37
N GLN A 196 -1.04 -3.35 -3.20
CA GLN A 196 -0.89 -4.12 -1.97
C GLN A 196 0.61 -4.26 -1.68
N CYS A 197 1.04 -3.84 -0.48
CA CYS A 197 2.45 -3.83 -0.12
C CYS A 197 2.77 -4.88 0.95
N ILE A 198 3.95 -5.49 0.83
CA ILE A 198 4.52 -6.39 1.83
C ILE A 198 6.00 -6.06 2.08
N ASN A 199 6.50 -6.43 3.24
CA ASN A 199 7.91 -6.32 3.59
C ASN A 199 8.65 -7.64 3.37
N LEU A 200 9.78 -7.57 2.68
CA LEU A 200 10.68 -8.69 2.41
C LEU A 200 12.08 -8.40 2.97
N GLN A 201 12.81 -9.45 3.33
CA GLN A 201 14.23 -9.43 3.61
C GLN A 201 14.94 -10.28 2.54
N VAL A 202 15.44 -9.63 1.50
CA VAL A 202 16.23 -10.29 0.45
C VAL A 202 17.60 -10.64 1.01
N THR A 203 17.96 -11.91 0.92
CA THR A 203 19.27 -12.43 1.36
C THR A 203 20.25 -12.52 0.19
N GLY A 204 21.39 -13.20 0.38
CA GLY A 204 22.34 -13.49 -0.69
C GLY A 204 23.46 -12.47 -0.85
N SER A 205 24.08 -12.45 -2.04
CA SER A 205 25.32 -11.71 -2.32
C SER A 205 25.26 -10.88 -3.61
N GLY A 206 24.06 -10.65 -4.14
CA GLY A 206 23.85 -9.75 -5.27
C GLY A 206 24.33 -8.33 -4.93
N THR A 207 24.56 -7.53 -5.96
CA THR A 207 25.07 -6.16 -5.84
C THR A 207 24.34 -5.18 -6.74
N ALA A 208 23.36 -5.63 -7.52
CA ALA A 208 22.59 -4.75 -8.38
C ALA A 208 21.70 -3.83 -7.53
N ALA A 209 21.74 -2.54 -7.85
CA ALA A 209 20.87 -1.51 -7.28
C ALA A 209 20.12 -0.84 -8.44
N PRO A 210 19.01 -1.44 -8.91
CA PRO A 210 18.23 -0.87 -10.01
C PRO A 210 17.72 0.52 -9.64
N SER A 211 17.75 1.46 -10.61
CA SER A 211 17.14 2.77 -10.41
C SER A 211 15.63 2.61 -10.21
N GLY A 212 15.10 3.19 -9.15
CA GLY A 212 13.66 3.19 -8.88
C GLY A 212 12.97 4.47 -9.36
N THR A 213 11.65 4.49 -9.22
CA THR A 213 10.75 5.62 -9.48
C THR A 213 9.89 5.84 -8.24
N LEU A 214 9.75 7.08 -7.77
CA LEU A 214 8.89 7.39 -6.63
C LEU A 214 7.47 6.88 -6.89
N GLY A 215 6.79 6.39 -5.85
CA GLY A 215 5.42 5.86 -5.99
C GLY A 215 4.45 6.85 -6.63
N THR A 216 4.55 8.14 -6.29
CA THR A 216 3.75 9.24 -6.85
C THR A 216 4.14 9.66 -8.27
N ALA A 217 5.16 9.02 -8.83
CA ALA A 217 5.65 9.26 -10.19
C ALA A 217 5.51 8.01 -11.08
N LEU A 218 4.90 6.93 -10.57
CA LEU A 218 4.70 5.70 -11.33
C LEU A 218 3.74 5.90 -12.51
N TYR A 219 2.65 6.65 -12.31
CA TYR A 219 1.55 6.73 -13.25
C TYR A 219 1.11 8.16 -13.51
N LYS A 220 0.54 8.38 -14.70
CA LYS A 220 -0.23 9.57 -15.05
C LYS A 220 -1.60 9.15 -15.55
N ASP A 221 -2.60 9.97 -15.27
CA ASP A 221 -3.99 9.78 -15.72
C ASP A 221 -4.13 9.69 -17.25
N THR A 222 -3.16 10.22 -17.98
CA THR A 222 -3.09 10.27 -19.45
C THR A 222 -2.11 9.26 -20.04
N ASP A 223 -1.51 8.38 -19.24
CA ASP A 223 -0.67 7.30 -19.77
C ASP A 223 -1.54 6.38 -20.65
N PRO A 224 -1.03 5.89 -21.81
CA PRO A 224 -1.82 5.14 -22.78
C PRO A 224 -2.29 3.75 -22.28
N GLY A 225 -1.76 3.28 -21.14
CA GLY A 225 -2.23 2.08 -20.45
C GLY A 225 -3.18 2.34 -19.30
N ILE A 226 -3.43 3.62 -18.97
CA ILE A 226 -4.35 4.09 -17.93
C ILE A 226 -5.60 4.69 -18.56
N TYR A 227 -5.46 5.54 -19.57
CA TYR A 227 -6.56 6.06 -20.36
C TYR A 227 -6.67 5.27 -21.67
N VAL A 228 -7.56 4.27 -21.68
CA VAL A 228 -7.64 3.25 -22.73
C VAL A 228 -9.04 2.63 -22.78
N ASP A 229 -9.56 2.45 -23.98
CA ASP A 229 -10.83 1.76 -24.20
C ASP A 229 -10.59 0.28 -24.52
N ILE A 230 -10.79 -0.59 -23.52
CA ILE A 230 -10.64 -2.05 -23.66
C ILE A 230 -11.84 -2.71 -24.34
N TRP A 231 -12.92 -1.97 -24.60
CA TRP A 231 -14.12 -2.47 -25.27
C TRP A 231 -14.04 -2.37 -26.79
N GLN A 232 -12.87 -1.99 -27.30
CA GLN A 232 -12.49 -2.00 -28.70
C GLN A 232 -11.20 -2.81 -28.88
N SER A 233 -10.95 -3.29 -30.09
CA SER A 233 -9.71 -4.01 -30.38
C SER A 233 -8.49 -3.11 -30.19
N LEU A 234 -7.52 -3.64 -29.45
CA LEU A 234 -6.25 -3.00 -29.13
C LEU A 234 -5.12 -3.67 -29.93
N SER A 235 -4.52 -2.91 -30.86
CA SER A 235 -3.35 -3.41 -31.61
C SER A 235 -2.15 -3.77 -30.70
N SER A 236 -2.06 -3.13 -29.53
CA SER A 236 -1.12 -3.42 -28.45
C SER A 236 -1.57 -2.72 -27.19
N TYR A 237 -1.23 -3.27 -26.02
CA TYR A 237 -1.40 -2.60 -24.74
C TYR A 237 -0.05 -2.17 -24.15
N THR A 238 0.09 -0.90 -23.77
CA THR A 238 1.30 -0.39 -23.11
C THR A 238 1.11 -0.47 -21.60
N ILE A 239 1.81 -1.40 -20.94
CA ILE A 239 1.75 -1.53 -19.49
C ILE A 239 2.29 -0.24 -18.83
N PRO A 240 1.52 0.41 -17.93
CA PRO A 240 1.91 1.68 -17.32
C PRO A 240 3.10 1.51 -16.34
N GLY A 241 3.75 2.62 -15.97
CA GLY A 241 4.91 2.61 -15.07
C GLY A 241 6.26 2.39 -15.75
N PRO A 242 7.37 2.39 -14.98
CA PRO A 242 8.73 2.29 -15.51
C PRO A 242 8.99 0.97 -16.24
N SER A 243 10.10 0.89 -16.97
CA SER A 243 10.53 -0.33 -17.67
C SER A 243 10.77 -1.49 -16.70
N LEU A 244 10.47 -2.71 -17.16
CA LEU A 244 10.77 -3.94 -16.42
C LEU A 244 12.29 -4.08 -16.20
N TYR A 245 12.69 -4.32 -14.96
CA TYR A 245 14.05 -4.72 -14.62
C TYR A 245 14.27 -6.20 -14.98
N THR A 246 15.43 -6.52 -15.54
CA THR A 246 15.83 -7.90 -15.82
C THR A 246 17.25 -8.10 -15.31
N ALA A 247 17.45 -9.13 -14.48
CA ALA A 247 18.75 -9.46 -13.92
C ALA A 247 19.84 -9.57 -15.00
N GLY A 248 21.03 -9.06 -14.73
CA GLY A 248 22.15 -8.97 -15.68
C GLY A 248 22.03 -7.84 -16.70
N SER A 249 20.91 -7.11 -16.75
CA SER A 249 20.81 -5.90 -17.58
C SER A 249 21.50 -4.73 -16.88
N THR A 250 22.44 -4.09 -17.56
CA THR A 250 23.04 -2.84 -17.06
C THR A 250 21.95 -1.77 -17.12
N ALA A 251 21.43 -1.35 -15.96
CA ALA A 251 20.36 -0.36 -15.86
C ALA A 251 20.79 0.94 -16.59
N THR A 252 20.22 1.17 -17.77
CA THR A 252 20.36 2.46 -18.47
C THR A 252 19.18 3.31 -18.05
N ALA A 253 19.45 4.34 -17.24
CA ALA A 253 18.45 5.34 -16.88
C ALA A 253 17.89 5.97 -18.17
N THR A 254 16.69 5.59 -18.55
CA THR A 254 16.01 6.21 -19.70
C THR A 254 15.13 7.32 -19.14
N ALA A 255 15.65 8.55 -19.15
CA ALA A 255 14.82 9.73 -19.08
C ALA A 255 13.86 9.71 -20.27
N ALA A 256 12.56 9.87 -20.02
CA ALA A 256 11.55 10.00 -21.05
C ALA A 256 11.87 11.19 -21.97
N ALA A 257 12.43 10.92 -23.15
CA ALA A 257 12.61 11.89 -24.21
C ALA A 257 11.44 11.79 -25.19
N ALA A 258 10.71 12.90 -25.35
CA ALA A 258 9.66 13.07 -26.35
C ALA A 258 10.18 12.74 -27.75
N ALA A 259 9.52 11.79 -28.42
CA ALA A 259 9.83 11.41 -29.79
C ALA A 259 9.41 12.51 -30.76
N THR A 260 10.39 13.23 -31.32
CA THR A 260 10.21 14.00 -32.56
C THR A 260 10.65 13.12 -33.72
N THR A 261 9.76 12.99 -34.70
CA THR A 261 9.89 12.24 -35.94
C THR A 261 11.11 12.64 -36.76
N THR A 262 11.94 11.67 -37.18
CA THR A 262 12.75 11.78 -38.39
C THR A 262 12.99 10.43 -39.05
N THR A 263 13.14 10.53 -40.36
CA THR A 263 12.93 9.56 -41.43
C THR A 263 14.02 8.50 -41.56
N SER A 264 13.59 7.31 -41.99
CA SER A 264 14.40 6.15 -42.34
C SER A 264 15.22 6.38 -43.62
N THR A 265 16.49 5.96 -43.59
CA THR A 265 17.23 5.56 -44.79
C THR A 265 17.94 4.24 -44.54
N THR A 266 17.76 3.34 -45.49
CA THR A 266 18.19 1.95 -45.55
C THR A 266 19.68 1.84 -45.89
N ALA A 267 20.41 0.95 -45.21
CA ALA A 267 21.66 0.40 -45.72
C ALA A 267 21.87 -1.04 -45.20
N ALA A 268 22.34 -1.87 -46.12
CA ALA A 268 22.20 -3.33 -46.14
C ALA A 268 23.28 -4.10 -45.36
N ALA A 269 22.91 -5.33 -45.01
CA ALA A 269 23.73 -6.35 -44.38
C ALA A 269 24.87 -6.88 -45.28
N ILE A 270 25.99 -7.21 -44.65
CA ILE A 270 27.02 -8.10 -45.20
C ILE A 270 27.40 -9.15 -44.15
N THR A 271 27.33 -10.39 -44.61
CA THR A 271 27.56 -11.67 -43.94
C THR A 271 29.04 -12.05 -43.95
N THR A 272 29.56 -12.57 -42.82
CA THR A 272 30.72 -13.50 -42.81
C THR A 272 30.80 -14.26 -41.46
N PRO A 273 30.90 -15.61 -41.48
CA PRO A 273 31.44 -16.42 -40.39
C PRO A 273 32.71 -17.19 -40.86
N PRO A 274 33.34 -18.05 -40.04
CA PRO A 274 33.75 -17.93 -38.64
C PRO A 274 35.29 -18.12 -38.50
N THR A 275 35.86 -17.96 -37.31
CA THR A 275 37.20 -18.52 -37.03
C THR A 275 37.25 -19.16 -35.65
N GLU A 276 37.54 -20.45 -35.69
CA GLU A 276 37.80 -21.39 -34.62
C GLU A 276 39.15 -21.10 -33.97
N VAL A 277 39.20 -21.07 -32.62
CA VAL A 277 40.45 -21.26 -31.88
C VAL A 277 40.18 -22.17 -30.67
N THR A 278 40.91 -23.27 -30.68
CA THR A 278 41.03 -24.33 -29.68
C THR A 278 41.74 -23.91 -28.38
N VAL A 279 41.18 -24.40 -27.26
CA VAL A 279 41.79 -25.03 -26.07
C VAL A 279 43.01 -24.35 -25.40
N GLU A 280 42.85 -24.00 -24.12
CA GLU A 280 43.86 -24.40 -23.12
C GLU A 280 43.26 -24.59 -21.71
N THR A 281 43.66 -25.71 -21.12
CA THR A 281 43.37 -26.18 -19.77
C THR A 281 44.36 -25.58 -18.79
N SER A 282 43.93 -25.10 -17.62
CA SER A 282 44.82 -25.01 -16.46
C SER A 282 44.06 -25.20 -15.15
N ALA A 283 44.69 -25.97 -14.28
CA ALA A 283 44.14 -26.58 -13.08
C ALA A 283 44.22 -25.68 -11.83
N ALA A 284 43.40 -26.10 -10.87
CA ALA A 284 43.38 -25.86 -9.43
C ALA A 284 44.56 -25.13 -8.78
N VAL A 285 44.22 -24.17 -7.90
CA VAL A 285 44.96 -23.89 -6.67
C VAL A 285 43.97 -23.65 -5.53
N GLU A 286 43.96 -24.58 -4.58
CA GLU A 286 43.41 -24.46 -3.22
C GLU A 286 44.31 -23.54 -2.38
N PRO A 287 43.78 -22.85 -1.36
CA PRO A 287 44.48 -22.95 -0.08
C PRO A 287 43.56 -23.32 1.08
N SER A 288 44.09 -24.27 1.84
CA SER A 288 43.63 -24.76 3.13
C SER A 288 44.01 -23.83 4.29
N ILE A 289 43.12 -23.81 5.29
CA ILE A 289 43.27 -23.61 6.75
C ILE A 289 43.70 -22.26 7.35
N LEU A 290 42.89 -21.71 8.26
CA LEU A 290 43.14 -21.77 9.72
C LEU A 290 41.95 -21.20 10.54
N SER A 291 41.46 -22.03 11.45
CA SER A 291 40.57 -21.66 12.55
C SER A 291 41.21 -20.62 13.47
N GLN A 292 40.43 -19.62 13.90
CA GLN A 292 40.66 -18.94 15.17
C GLN A 292 39.36 -18.92 15.99
N THR A 293 39.38 -19.75 17.02
CA THR A 293 38.50 -19.69 18.18
C THR A 293 38.94 -18.52 19.05
N THR A 294 38.06 -17.56 19.30
CA THR A 294 38.22 -16.61 20.40
C THR A 294 37.02 -16.73 21.32
N GLN A 295 37.24 -17.41 22.44
CA GLN A 295 36.36 -17.35 23.60
C GLN A 295 36.55 -16.00 24.29
N ILE A 296 35.46 -15.32 24.62
CA ILE A 296 35.44 -14.38 25.73
C ILE A 296 34.27 -14.76 26.62
N ALA A 297 34.61 -15.12 27.85
CA ALA A 297 33.69 -15.40 28.93
C ALA A 297 33.29 -14.11 29.65
N SER A 298 32.00 -14.06 30.00
CA SER A 298 31.40 -13.57 31.25
C SER A 298 31.80 -12.20 31.83
N SER A 299 30.80 -11.33 31.99
CA SER A 299 30.49 -10.85 33.34
C SER A 299 29.00 -10.48 33.48
N MET A 300 28.34 -11.16 34.41
CA MET A 300 27.08 -10.74 35.02
C MET A 300 27.27 -9.43 35.80
N THR A 301 26.29 -8.53 35.73
CA THR A 301 25.97 -7.63 36.85
C THR A 301 24.47 -7.57 37.04
N THR A 302 24.03 -8.17 38.14
CA THR A 302 22.73 -8.05 38.76
C THR A 302 22.64 -6.71 39.48
N THR A 303 21.56 -5.96 39.30
CA THR A 303 21.10 -5.00 40.31
C THR A 303 19.58 -5.07 40.40
N THR A 304 19.14 -5.24 41.63
CA THR A 304 17.78 -5.52 42.07
C THR A 304 17.15 -4.28 42.69
N THR A 305 15.82 -4.20 42.64
CA THR A 305 14.90 -3.41 43.50
C THR A 305 14.84 -1.89 43.21
N VAL A 306 13.72 -1.16 43.33
CA VAL A 306 12.55 -1.23 44.22
C VAL A 306 11.34 -0.58 43.52
N ALA A 307 10.13 -1.09 43.78
CA ALA A 307 8.86 -0.42 43.50
C ALA A 307 8.52 0.58 44.61
N ASP A 308 8.00 1.76 44.28
CA ASP A 308 7.10 2.48 45.19
C ASP A 308 6.13 3.38 44.45
N ASN A 309 4.92 3.42 45.00
CA ASN A 309 3.69 4.00 44.47
C ASN A 309 3.16 4.97 45.54
N VAL A 310 3.15 6.29 45.31
CA VAL A 310 2.30 7.24 46.09
C VAL A 310 1.91 8.45 45.24
N ALA A 311 0.63 8.81 45.38
CA ALA A 311 -0.09 9.88 44.73
C ALA A 311 0.05 11.30 45.35
N SER A 312 -0.38 12.27 44.54
CA SER A 312 -1.17 13.48 44.89
C SER A 312 -0.49 14.84 45.07
N THR A 313 -0.93 15.78 44.20
CA THR A 313 -1.27 17.21 44.43
C THR A 313 -0.18 18.21 44.83
N ALA A 314 0.08 19.22 43.98
CA ALA A 314 -0.59 20.53 44.04
C ALA A 314 -0.02 21.55 43.03
N SER A 315 -0.92 22.44 42.61
CA SER A 315 -0.85 23.45 41.56
C SER A 315 0.22 24.54 41.75
N SER A 316 0.62 25.17 40.64
CA SER A 316 0.93 26.61 40.58
C SER A 316 0.70 27.13 39.16
N ALA A 317 -0.20 28.09 39.05
CA ALA A 317 -0.71 28.67 37.81
C ALA A 317 0.22 29.76 37.26
N SER A 318 0.13 30.05 35.96
CA SER A 318 0.30 31.41 35.43
C SER A 318 -0.42 31.62 34.08
N SER A 319 -1.41 32.51 34.16
CA SER A 319 -1.98 33.43 33.16
C SER A 319 -2.31 32.94 31.74
N THR A 320 -3.60 32.89 31.42
CA THR A 320 -4.10 33.02 30.05
C THR A 320 -5.58 33.40 29.99
N THR A 321 -5.90 34.09 28.89
CA THR A 321 -7.21 34.20 28.24
C THR A 321 -8.04 32.91 28.38
N PRO A 322 -9.38 32.97 28.56
CA PRO A 322 -10.17 31.78 28.87
C PRO A 322 -9.99 30.67 27.82
N GLY A 323 -9.32 29.59 28.22
CA GLY A 323 -9.28 28.33 27.47
C GLY A 323 -8.00 27.97 26.71
N VAL A 324 -6.91 28.72 26.81
CA VAL A 324 -5.61 28.27 26.23
C VAL A 324 -4.61 28.14 27.36
N LEU A 325 -3.98 26.99 27.58
CA LEU A 325 -2.89 26.88 28.54
C LEU A 325 -1.60 27.43 27.91
N SER A 326 -0.81 28.18 28.67
CA SER A 326 0.52 28.65 28.23
C SER A 326 1.54 28.42 29.33
N GLY A 327 2.78 28.11 28.95
CA GLY A 327 3.89 27.86 29.86
C GLY A 327 4.18 26.38 30.07
N SER A 328 4.89 26.08 31.16
CA SER A 328 5.39 24.74 31.44
C SER A 328 4.28 23.75 31.81
N CYS A 329 4.42 22.50 31.36
CA CYS A 329 3.59 21.37 31.72
C CYS A 329 4.44 20.29 32.39
N SER A 330 3.89 19.65 33.42
CA SER A 330 4.60 18.67 34.25
C SER A 330 4.55 17.24 33.69
N ASP A 331 3.49 16.93 32.95
CA ASP A 331 3.20 15.59 32.46
C ASP A 331 3.42 15.55 30.95
N GLU A 332 4.61 15.10 30.55
CA GLU A 332 5.02 15.03 29.14
C GLU A 332 4.05 14.15 28.34
N GLY A 333 3.59 14.66 27.20
CA GLY A 333 2.64 13.96 26.33
C GLY A 333 1.16 14.12 26.74
N ALA A 334 0.85 14.74 27.88
CA ALA A 334 -0.53 15.00 28.29
C ALA A 334 -1.27 15.91 27.28
N TRP A 335 -2.57 15.69 27.14
CA TRP A 335 -3.46 16.48 26.29
C TRP A 335 -4.33 17.39 27.13
N TYR A 336 -4.51 18.63 26.69
CA TYR A 336 -5.50 19.55 27.24
C TYR A 336 -6.54 19.88 26.18
N CYS A 337 -7.81 19.59 26.45
CA CYS A 337 -8.93 19.98 25.59
C CYS A 337 -9.68 21.18 26.19
N ASN A 338 -9.75 22.27 25.42
CA ASN A 338 -10.49 23.48 25.74
C ASN A 338 -11.96 23.35 25.31
N GLY A 339 -12.82 23.03 26.28
CA GLY A 339 -14.26 23.13 26.14
C GLY A 339 -14.85 22.33 24.97
N GLY A 340 -14.13 21.32 24.49
CA GLY A 340 -14.51 20.47 23.37
C GLY A 340 -14.27 21.05 21.98
N THR A 341 -13.60 22.20 21.85
CA THR A 341 -13.46 22.88 20.55
C THR A 341 -12.01 23.01 20.05
N ALA A 342 -11.05 22.95 20.97
CA ALA A 342 -9.63 23.01 20.64
C ALA A 342 -8.83 22.19 21.64
N PHE A 343 -7.60 21.80 21.28
CA PHE A 343 -6.72 21.02 22.13
C PHE A 343 -5.25 21.48 22.02
N GLN A 344 -4.47 21.13 23.03
CA GLN A 344 -3.02 21.37 23.15
C GLN A 344 -2.35 20.08 23.67
N ARG A 345 -1.06 19.91 23.36
CA ARG A 345 -0.25 18.79 23.88
C ARG A 345 0.92 19.32 24.68
N CYS A 346 1.30 18.63 25.74
CA CYS A 346 2.54 18.89 26.45
C CYS A 346 3.70 18.27 25.67
N VAL A 347 4.64 19.10 25.20
CA VAL A 347 5.82 18.66 24.46
C VAL A 347 7.05 19.40 24.98
N ASN A 348 8.10 18.66 25.35
CA ASN A 348 9.32 19.17 25.96
C ASN A 348 9.08 20.01 27.23
N GLY A 349 8.09 19.63 28.03
CA GLY A 349 7.72 20.33 29.25
C GLY A 349 7.02 21.68 29.03
N GLU A 350 6.56 22.00 27.81
CA GLU A 350 5.74 23.17 27.51
C GLU A 350 4.46 22.81 26.74
N TRP A 351 3.38 23.57 26.96
CA TRP A 351 2.15 23.41 26.18
C TRP A 351 2.32 23.97 24.77
N ASP A 352 2.09 23.11 23.78
CA ASP A 352 2.12 23.49 22.36
C ASP A 352 0.97 24.45 21.98
N ALA A 353 1.02 25.00 20.76
CA ALA A 353 -0.02 25.90 20.26
C ALA A 353 -1.41 25.22 20.20
N SER A 354 -2.47 25.98 20.52
CA SER A 354 -3.86 25.49 20.49
C SER A 354 -4.35 25.23 19.07
N GLN A 355 -4.90 24.03 18.86
CA GLN A 355 -5.43 23.57 17.57
C GLN A 355 -6.92 23.26 17.69
N ASN A 356 -7.73 23.68 16.72
CA ASN A 356 -9.16 23.37 16.72
C ASN A 356 -9.41 21.89 16.42
N VAL A 357 -10.43 21.31 17.03
CA VAL A 357 -10.95 20.00 16.61
C VAL A 357 -11.65 20.13 15.25
N ALA A 358 -11.69 19.03 14.49
CA ALA A 358 -12.34 19.01 13.19
C ALA A 358 -13.83 19.38 13.29
N ALA A 359 -14.36 20.05 12.27
CA ALA A 359 -15.77 20.41 12.22
C ALA A 359 -16.68 19.18 12.38
N GLY A 360 -17.69 19.28 13.24
CA GLY A 360 -18.57 18.15 13.56
C GLY A 360 -18.06 17.20 14.64
N THR A 361 -16.89 17.48 15.24
CA THR A 361 -16.33 16.72 16.36
C THR A 361 -16.14 17.60 17.60
N ALA A 362 -15.99 16.96 18.77
CA ALA A 362 -15.71 17.60 20.04
C ALA A 362 -14.77 16.73 20.89
N CYS A 363 -13.73 17.34 21.46
CA CYS A 363 -12.86 16.66 22.42
C CYS A 363 -13.47 16.65 23.84
N THR A 364 -13.04 15.72 24.69
CA THR A 364 -13.48 15.68 26.10
C THR A 364 -12.70 16.72 26.90
N ALA A 365 -13.40 17.71 27.47
CA ALA A 365 -12.76 18.84 28.15
C ALA A 365 -11.94 18.40 29.38
N GLY A 366 -10.75 19.00 29.55
CA GLY A 366 -9.84 18.71 30.66
C GLY A 366 -8.44 18.28 30.21
N ILE A 367 -7.58 17.96 31.19
CA ILE A 367 -6.27 17.36 30.95
C ILE A 367 -6.40 15.83 31.05
N SER A 368 -5.82 15.09 30.10
CA SER A 368 -5.83 13.63 30.09
C SER A 368 -4.61 13.09 29.32
N ASP A 369 -4.18 11.88 29.64
CA ASP A 369 -3.14 11.17 28.90
C ASP A 369 -3.56 10.85 27.46
N THR A 370 -4.87 10.88 27.19
CA THR A 370 -5.46 10.60 25.87
C THR A 370 -6.40 11.71 25.43
N LEU A 371 -6.25 12.21 24.20
CA LEU A 371 -7.21 13.12 23.59
C LEU A 371 -8.41 12.35 23.02
N THR A 372 -9.50 12.27 23.78
CA THR A 372 -10.73 11.62 23.30
C THR A 372 -11.56 12.59 22.47
N ILE A 373 -11.70 12.31 21.16
CA ILE A 373 -12.55 13.06 20.22
C ILE A 373 -13.81 12.26 19.90
N SER A 374 -14.96 12.92 19.91
CA SER A 374 -16.27 12.31 19.63
C SER A 374 -17.08 13.19 18.69
N ALA A 375 -18.12 12.64 18.05
CA ALA A 375 -19.03 13.45 17.23
C ALA A 375 -19.73 14.52 18.09
N ALA A 376 -19.67 15.78 17.65
CA ALA A 376 -20.33 16.88 18.35
C ALA A 376 -21.85 16.65 18.32
N LYS A 377 -22.49 16.60 19.49
CA LYS A 377 -23.95 16.43 19.58
C LYS A 377 -24.66 17.60 18.89
N VAL A 378 -25.17 17.36 17.69
CA VAL A 378 -26.06 18.29 16.98
C VAL A 378 -27.31 18.45 17.83
N ARG A 379 -27.47 19.61 18.49
CA ARG A 379 -28.77 19.98 19.07
C ARG A 379 -29.74 20.16 17.91
N ARG A 380 -30.58 19.15 17.66
CA ARG A 380 -31.73 19.26 16.76
C ARG A 380 -32.64 20.37 17.29
N ASP A 381 -32.60 21.54 16.67
CA ASP A 381 -33.50 22.64 16.97
C ASP A 381 -34.91 22.23 16.51
N THR A 382 -35.78 21.91 17.47
CA THR A 382 -37.12 21.34 17.25
C THR A 382 -38.14 22.35 16.71
N ARG A 383 -37.70 23.47 16.12
CA ARG A 383 -38.60 24.55 15.66
C ARG A 383 -39.26 24.32 14.30
N PHE A 384 -38.88 23.30 13.53
CA PHE A 384 -39.35 23.15 12.13
C PHE A 384 -40.45 22.11 11.87
N LEU A 385 -41.06 21.50 12.88
CA LEU A 385 -42.14 20.51 12.69
C LEU A 385 -43.56 21.01 12.98
N ARG A 386 -43.80 22.34 12.94
CA ARG A 386 -45.16 22.91 13.16
C ARG A 386 -45.82 23.59 11.95
N HIS A 387 -45.29 23.45 10.73
CA HIS A 387 -45.85 24.14 9.54
C HIS A 387 -46.33 23.26 8.38
N ARG A 388 -46.48 21.95 8.55
CA ARG A 388 -47.11 21.09 7.51
C ARG A 388 -48.28 20.26 8.04
N ARG A 389 -49.26 20.93 8.65
CA ARG A 389 -50.63 20.40 8.86
C ARG A 389 -51.66 21.51 8.68
N ALA A 390 -51.64 22.18 7.54
CA ALA A 390 -52.75 22.99 7.06
C ALA A 390 -52.53 23.23 5.57
N HIS A 391 -53.15 22.40 4.72
CA HIS A 391 -53.55 22.67 3.33
C HIS A 391 -53.63 21.34 2.57
N GLY A 392 -54.85 20.81 2.47
CA GLY A 392 -55.13 19.57 1.74
C GLY A 392 -56.58 19.13 1.81
N HIS A 393 -57.54 20.07 1.68
CA HIS A 393 -58.94 19.74 1.38
C HIS A 393 -59.58 20.87 0.57
N ARG A 394 -59.60 20.69 -0.76
CA ARG A 394 -60.53 21.24 -1.77
C ARG A 394 -59.95 20.83 -3.13
N GLN A 395 -60.48 19.78 -3.77
CA GLN A 395 -61.64 19.79 -4.66
C GLN A 395 -62.17 18.36 -4.78
#